data_AF-A0A328C251-F1
#
_entry.id   AF-A0A328C251-F1
#
_cell.length_a   1.000
_cell.length_b   1.000
_cell.length_c   1.000
_cell.angle_alpha   90.00
_cell.angle_beta   90.00
_cell.angle_gamma   90.00
#
_symmetry.space_group_name_H-M   'P 1'
#
loop_
_entity.id
_entity.type
_entity.pdbx_description
1 polymer ?
#
loop_
_entity_poly.entity_id
_entity_poly.type
_entity_poly.pdbx_seq_one_letter_code
_entity_poly.pdbx_strand_id
1 'polypeptide(L)'
;MQSTLRPPLAGRLTTLVCLTTLLSACGASNANQRNTGEMAALDLPDAQKVHELASAPAPELDLSELAGPEPAERWELVAPLPNYFGHQPRQQTESWERSFVEQVDALNDTHRSEASACVARQNAHYVRHTRRLPDRELRGFINARCGWVGENHVIEAFFFEGTVPLDQVAEMEAQKSETFFKKARNANRGPLDVGLFIGPVDGQVVVTRVAAPRNITLAPRPMSAGARGTLEGRVHDTDAYEFVHAAVTDGDLQARNCERDPAVRFPAFRFHCGGTAHDEQGRTFFEFALSRRDSPWADHGYLGLFASDLNNLSYTSTAARIPAADDATDEFDRLSRQLNDIRTSASMDPVQIARRQSGTLNRLFPHLLDATRRNDNAAAELYIGAIIAGWDIDEPILSGDLLMRHSAHADASKTMASLMISPMARLVLFDERLSHLALASVRGMNATSLAIGGYNRVPQLSGQEVVERALHTINSARQAAGNRPIFDSENYQQAATLLSQAIIDGKTTPQQASERVVKAMVNNLDSSVRYWTLTTDDLDAFPIPEDIVTARLLRATVIAAPYQHPDDAWSIYRVIIMYATNEIR
;
A
#
# COMPACT_ATOMS: atom_id res chain seq x y z
N MET A 1 39.64 -59.59 4.03
CA MET A 1 38.96 -60.16 2.85
C MET A 1 38.72 -58.99 1.90
N GLN A 2 39.64 -58.66 0.95
CA GLN A 2 39.70 -59.21 -0.43
C GLN A 2 38.31 -59.22 -1.08
N SER A 3 38.02 -58.57 -2.22
CA SER A 3 38.80 -58.58 -3.47
C SER A 3 38.16 -57.65 -4.55
N THR A 4 38.98 -56.86 -5.26
CA THR A 4 39.10 -56.68 -6.73
C THR A 4 37.89 -56.29 -7.62
N LEU A 5 37.91 -55.14 -8.34
CA LEU A 5 38.49 -54.80 -9.67
C LEU A 5 37.49 -54.87 -10.87
N ARG A 6 37.26 -53.69 -11.48
CA ARG A 6 37.21 -53.24 -12.92
C ARG A 6 37.49 -54.28 -14.06
N PRO A 7 37.34 -53.97 -15.39
CA PRO A 7 36.57 -52.95 -16.16
C PRO A 7 35.88 -53.55 -17.46
N PRO A 8 35.94 -52.98 -18.70
CA PRO A 8 34.85 -52.32 -19.45
C PRO A 8 34.55 -52.98 -20.83
N LEU A 9 33.69 -52.38 -21.67
CA LEU A 9 33.78 -52.56 -23.13
C LEU A 9 33.12 -51.41 -23.92
N ALA A 10 33.88 -50.94 -24.90
CA ALA A 10 33.51 -50.12 -26.07
C ALA A 10 32.32 -50.74 -26.84
N GLY A 11 31.56 -50.07 -27.70
CA GLY A 11 31.67 -48.80 -28.42
C GLY A 11 30.82 -48.94 -29.71
N ARG A 12 30.49 -47.83 -30.37
CA ARG A 12 30.48 -47.64 -31.84
C ARG A 12 29.62 -46.45 -32.26
N LEU A 13 30.19 -45.69 -33.19
CA LEU A 13 29.60 -44.69 -34.05
C LEU A 13 28.36 -45.23 -34.79
N THR A 14 27.35 -44.37 -34.92
CA THR A 14 26.65 -44.21 -36.20
C THR A 14 26.24 -42.76 -36.38
N THR A 15 26.89 -42.11 -37.33
CA THR A 15 26.50 -40.85 -37.93
C THR A 15 25.26 -41.10 -38.78
N LEU A 16 24.15 -40.40 -38.52
CA LEU A 16 23.11 -40.19 -39.53
C LEU A 16 22.72 -38.71 -39.53
N VAL A 17 23.03 -38.08 -40.66
CA VAL A 17 22.60 -36.75 -41.05
C VAL A 17 21.11 -36.82 -41.39
N CYS A 18 20.28 -36.07 -40.66
CA CYS A 18 19.00 -35.59 -41.16
C CYS A 18 18.88 -34.11 -40.81
N LEU A 19 19.14 -33.31 -41.84
CA LEU A 19 18.83 -31.90 -41.95
C LEU A 19 17.30 -31.77 -42.06
N THR A 20 16.64 -31.00 -41.20
CA THR A 20 15.61 -29.98 -41.50
C THR A 20 14.70 -29.68 -40.29
N THR A 21 14.53 -28.38 -40.05
CA THR A 21 13.40 -27.72 -39.36
C THR A 21 13.08 -28.09 -37.92
N LEU A 22 13.63 -27.33 -36.96
CA LEU A 22 12.87 -26.82 -35.80
C LEU A 22 13.36 -25.40 -35.49
N LEU A 23 12.74 -24.46 -36.19
CA LEU A 23 12.76 -23.03 -35.95
C LEU A 23 12.11 -22.73 -34.59
N SER A 24 12.78 -21.88 -33.81
CA SER A 24 12.21 -20.84 -32.94
C SER A 24 10.94 -21.18 -32.14
N ALA A 25 11.14 -21.54 -30.87
CA ALA A 25 10.18 -21.31 -29.79
C ALA A 25 10.83 -20.45 -28.70
N CYS A 26 11.35 -19.28 -29.08
CA CYS A 26 11.38 -18.15 -28.15
C CYS A 26 9.94 -17.66 -28.11
N GLY A 27 9.21 -18.02 -27.04
CA GLY A 27 7.93 -17.42 -26.70
C GLY A 27 8.16 -15.97 -26.33
N ALA A 28 8.40 -15.13 -27.34
CA ALA A 28 7.99 -13.73 -27.26
C ALA A 28 6.49 -13.79 -27.02
N SER A 29 6.08 -13.42 -25.81
CA SER A 29 4.74 -12.94 -25.58
C SER A 29 4.48 -11.92 -26.68
N ASN A 30 3.59 -12.29 -27.60
CA ASN A 30 2.92 -11.33 -28.47
C ASN A 30 2.14 -10.41 -27.52
N ALA A 31 2.83 -9.41 -26.97
CA ALA A 31 2.23 -8.12 -26.71
C ALA A 31 1.66 -7.72 -28.07
N ASN A 32 0.40 -8.09 -28.28
CA ASN A 32 -0.38 -7.66 -29.42
C ASN A 32 -0.09 -6.17 -29.55
N GLN A 33 0.58 -5.81 -30.66
CA GLN A 33 0.39 -4.52 -31.29
C GLN A 33 -1.12 -4.36 -31.44
N ARG A 34 -1.79 -3.85 -30.40
CA ARG A 34 -3.06 -3.15 -30.57
C ARG A 34 -2.78 -2.14 -31.66
N ASN A 35 -3.54 -2.23 -32.74
CA ASN A 35 -3.40 -1.32 -33.87
C ASN A 35 -3.33 0.11 -33.34
N THR A 36 -2.32 0.81 -33.81
CA THR A 36 -2.04 2.23 -33.58
C THR A 36 -3.32 3.06 -33.57
N GLY A 37 -3.76 3.53 -32.39
CA GLY A 37 -4.79 4.57 -32.26
C GLY A 37 -5.77 4.41 -31.10
N GLU A 38 -6.18 3.18 -30.75
CA GLU A 38 -7.13 2.97 -29.65
C GLU A 38 -6.40 2.90 -28.30
N MET A 39 -6.62 3.95 -27.51
CA MET A 39 -6.06 4.11 -26.17
C MET A 39 -6.65 3.03 -25.26
N ALA A 40 -5.83 2.41 -24.40
CA ALA A 40 -6.37 1.47 -23.42
C ALA A 40 -7.31 2.24 -22.48
N ALA A 41 -8.60 1.91 -22.54
CA ALA A 41 -9.56 2.33 -21.53
C ALA A 41 -9.03 1.90 -20.16
N LEU A 42 -9.31 2.71 -19.13
CA LEU A 42 -9.08 2.27 -17.76
C LEU A 42 -9.85 0.97 -17.55
N ASP A 43 -9.25 0.00 -16.85
CA ASP A 43 -9.94 -1.24 -16.48
C ASP A 43 -10.87 -0.98 -15.27
N LEU A 44 -11.77 0.00 -15.45
CA LEU A 44 -12.79 0.40 -14.49
C LEU A 44 -14.16 0.09 -15.08
N PRO A 45 -15.13 -0.34 -14.26
CA PRO A 45 -16.49 -0.54 -14.73
C PRO A 45 -17.10 0.79 -15.20
N ASP A 46 -17.83 0.74 -16.31
CA ASP A 46 -18.59 1.89 -16.80
C ASP A 46 -19.69 2.32 -15.82
N ALA A 47 -20.23 3.53 -16.03
CA ALA A 47 -21.26 4.09 -15.17
C ALA A 47 -22.48 3.16 -15.04
N GLN A 48 -22.94 2.54 -16.13
CA GLN A 48 -24.10 1.65 -16.11
C GLN A 48 -23.83 0.43 -15.22
N LYS A 49 -22.64 -0.17 -15.32
CA LYS A 49 -22.26 -1.32 -14.51
C LYS A 49 -22.15 -0.96 -13.04
N VAL A 50 -21.60 0.21 -12.71
CA VAL A 50 -21.57 0.71 -11.32
C VAL A 50 -22.98 0.85 -10.75
N HIS A 51 -23.92 1.40 -11.53
CA HIS A 51 -25.31 1.54 -11.10
C HIS A 51 -26.02 0.19 -10.95
N GLU A 52 -25.74 -0.77 -11.85
CA GLU A 52 -26.24 -2.15 -11.74
C GLU A 52 -25.76 -2.80 -10.42
N LEU A 53 -24.46 -2.75 -10.14
CA LEU A 53 -23.86 -3.27 -8.91
C LEU A 53 -24.45 -2.60 -7.66
N ALA A 54 -24.60 -1.28 -7.69
CA ALA A 54 -25.16 -0.51 -6.58
C ALA A 54 -26.67 -0.74 -6.38
N SER A 55 -27.38 -1.29 -7.36
CA SER A 55 -28.81 -1.63 -7.25
C SER A 55 -29.07 -2.98 -6.58
N ALA A 56 -28.04 -3.82 -6.44
CA ALA A 56 -28.16 -5.12 -5.80
C ALA A 56 -28.47 -4.97 -4.30
N PRO A 57 -29.39 -5.78 -3.72
CA PRO A 57 -29.65 -5.76 -2.29
C PRO A 57 -28.37 -5.98 -1.49
N ALA A 58 -28.13 -5.14 -0.48
CA ALA A 58 -26.93 -5.25 0.36
C ALA A 58 -26.92 -6.61 1.10
N PRO A 59 -25.78 -7.32 1.17
CA PRO A 59 -25.66 -8.53 1.97
C PRO A 59 -25.85 -8.21 3.45
N GLU A 60 -26.39 -9.17 4.20
CA GLU A 60 -26.38 -9.12 5.65
C GLU A 60 -24.94 -9.34 6.15
N LEU A 61 -24.42 -8.35 6.88
CA LEU A 61 -23.08 -8.39 7.45
C LEU A 61 -23.16 -8.44 8.96
N ASP A 62 -22.52 -9.45 9.55
CA ASP A 62 -22.25 -9.47 10.98
C ASP A 62 -20.87 -8.88 11.22
N LEU A 63 -20.83 -7.71 11.88
CA LEU A 63 -19.58 -7.06 12.30
C LEU A 63 -19.21 -7.37 13.75
N SER A 64 -19.89 -8.33 14.41
CA SER A 64 -19.60 -8.71 15.80
C SER A 64 -18.16 -9.19 15.98
N GLU A 65 -17.57 -9.81 14.95
CA GLU A 65 -16.16 -10.23 14.95
C GLU A 65 -15.18 -9.05 14.92
N LEU A 66 -15.61 -7.88 14.44
CA LEU A 66 -14.83 -6.64 14.44
C LEU A 66 -15.02 -5.83 15.73
N ALA A 67 -15.96 -6.24 16.59
CA ALA A 67 -16.15 -5.59 17.88
C ALA A 67 -14.87 -5.77 18.69
N GLY A 68 -14.24 -4.66 18.99
CA GLY A 68 -13.02 -4.62 19.77
C GLY A 68 -13.23 -3.96 21.13
N PRO A 69 -12.17 -3.91 21.92
CA PRO A 69 -12.17 -3.23 23.21
C PRO A 69 -12.33 -1.71 23.03
N GLU A 70 -12.82 -1.04 24.08
CA GLU A 70 -12.82 0.42 24.14
C GLU A 70 -11.39 0.98 24.00
N PRO A 71 -11.18 2.05 23.21
CA PRO A 71 -9.87 2.63 23.01
C PRO A 71 -9.26 3.23 24.28
N ALA A 72 -7.97 2.97 24.49
CA ALA A 72 -7.21 3.59 25.57
C ALA A 72 -6.78 5.01 25.17
N GLU A 73 -7.01 5.99 26.04
CA GLU A 73 -6.52 7.35 25.83
C GLU A 73 -5.02 7.47 26.11
N ARG A 74 -4.54 6.75 27.12
CA ARG A 74 -3.15 6.75 27.57
C ARG A 74 -2.74 5.35 28.02
N TRP A 75 -1.47 5.03 27.80
CA TRP A 75 -0.87 3.79 28.27
C TRP A 75 0.63 3.98 28.45
N GLU A 76 1.26 3.19 29.32
CA GLU A 76 2.71 3.16 29.47
C GLU A 76 3.21 1.75 29.22
N LEU A 77 4.13 1.61 28.25
CA LEU A 77 4.73 0.32 27.92
C LEU A 77 5.71 -0.13 29.02
N VAL A 78 5.88 -1.45 29.14
CA VAL A 78 6.74 -2.05 30.16
C VAL A 78 8.08 -2.50 29.58
N ALA A 79 9.17 -1.98 30.13
CA ALA A 79 10.54 -2.36 29.79
C ALA A 79 10.87 -3.83 30.15
N PRO A 80 11.87 -4.48 29.53
CA PRO A 80 12.75 -3.95 28.48
C PRO A 80 12.16 -4.07 27.07
N LEU A 81 12.09 -2.97 26.31
CA LEU A 81 11.64 -3.00 24.92
C LEU A 81 12.82 -3.29 23.96
N PRO A 82 12.58 -3.96 22.82
CA PRO A 82 13.60 -4.10 21.78
C PRO A 82 14.07 -2.75 21.24
N ASN A 83 15.33 -2.71 20.81
CA ASN A 83 15.95 -1.52 20.18
C ASN A 83 16.17 -1.72 18.67
N TYR A 84 15.67 -2.82 18.10
CA TYR A 84 15.85 -3.19 16.70
C TYR A 84 14.52 -3.62 16.07
N PHE A 85 14.28 -3.24 14.82
CA PHE A 85 13.28 -3.88 13.98
C PHE A 85 13.78 -5.23 13.46
N GLY A 86 12.85 -5.94 12.84
CA GLY A 86 13.14 -7.11 12.04
C GLY A 86 13.20 -8.38 12.87
N HIS A 87 13.26 -9.49 12.16
CA HIS A 87 13.16 -10.79 12.82
C HIS A 87 14.48 -11.11 13.53
N GLN A 88 14.50 -10.88 14.84
CA GLN A 88 15.55 -11.36 15.74
C GLN A 88 15.05 -12.63 16.42
N PRO A 89 15.65 -13.80 16.14
CA PRO A 89 15.24 -15.04 16.80
C PRO A 89 15.33 -14.89 18.31
N ARG A 90 14.23 -15.21 19.01
CA ARG A 90 14.20 -15.22 20.47
C ARG A 90 15.20 -16.27 20.96
N GLN A 91 16.11 -15.93 21.87
CA GLN A 91 16.88 -16.97 22.56
C GLN A 91 16.06 -17.53 23.72
N GLN A 92 16.16 -18.84 23.97
CA GLN A 92 15.58 -19.41 25.19
C GLN A 92 16.40 -18.90 26.37
N THR A 93 15.86 -17.95 27.13
CA THR A 93 16.54 -17.42 28.33
C THR A 93 15.99 -18.04 29.60
N GLU A 94 14.77 -18.57 29.56
CA GLU A 94 14.09 -19.11 30.74
C GLU A 94 13.82 -20.62 30.63
N SER A 95 13.74 -21.29 31.78
CA SER A 95 13.42 -22.73 31.86
C SER A 95 12.02 -23.02 31.32
N TRP A 96 11.06 -22.16 31.65
CA TRP A 96 9.65 -22.30 31.28
C TRP A 96 9.40 -22.11 29.77
N GLU A 97 10.30 -21.45 29.04
CA GLU A 97 10.20 -21.28 27.59
C GLU A 97 10.45 -22.61 26.84
N ARG A 98 11.13 -23.60 27.46
CA ARG A 98 11.64 -24.80 26.78
C ARG A 98 10.57 -25.52 25.96
N SER A 99 9.45 -25.88 26.58
CA SER A 99 8.41 -26.65 25.91
C SER A 99 7.73 -25.86 24.79
N PHE A 100 7.59 -24.54 24.93
CA PHE A 100 7.07 -23.70 23.86
C PHE A 100 8.05 -23.62 22.69
N VAL A 101 9.34 -23.43 22.98
CA VAL A 101 10.42 -23.42 21.97
C VAL A 101 10.47 -24.73 21.20
N GLU A 102 10.47 -25.87 21.89
CA GLU A 102 10.47 -27.19 21.27
C GLU A 102 9.25 -27.40 20.37
N GLN A 103 8.07 -26.94 20.78
CA GLN A 103 6.85 -27.02 19.96
C GLN A 103 6.95 -26.13 18.71
N VAL A 104 7.39 -24.88 18.85
CA VAL A 104 7.52 -23.96 17.72
C VAL A 104 8.57 -24.46 16.72
N ASP A 105 9.73 -24.89 17.22
CA ASP A 105 10.84 -25.35 16.39
C ASP A 105 10.50 -26.70 15.69
N ALA A 106 9.51 -27.45 16.19
CA ALA A 106 8.96 -28.64 15.55
C ALA A 106 7.89 -28.34 14.47
N LEU A 107 7.35 -27.13 14.41
CA LEU A 107 6.34 -26.72 13.44
C LEU A 107 7.00 -26.04 12.23
N ASN A 108 6.69 -26.53 11.03
CA ASN A 108 7.13 -25.88 9.79
C ASN A 108 6.58 -24.45 9.69
N ASP A 109 7.37 -23.55 9.12
CA ASP A 109 7.03 -22.15 8.87
C ASP A 109 6.48 -21.39 10.08
N THR A 110 6.84 -21.81 11.30
CA THR A 110 6.45 -21.14 12.55
C THR A 110 7.72 -20.62 13.20
N HIS A 111 7.73 -19.33 13.54
CA HIS A 111 8.91 -18.65 14.01
C HIS A 111 8.64 -17.89 15.28
N ARG A 112 9.66 -17.78 16.14
CA ARG A 112 9.61 -17.02 17.40
C ARG A 112 10.65 -15.91 17.35
N SER A 113 10.28 -14.71 17.76
CA SER A 113 11.14 -13.54 17.72
C SER A 113 11.12 -12.74 19.02
N GLU A 114 12.15 -11.92 19.24
CA GLU A 114 12.18 -10.96 20.35
C GLU A 114 11.00 -9.98 20.26
N ALA A 115 10.61 -9.58 19.03
CA ALA A 115 9.46 -8.72 18.79
C ALA A 115 8.15 -9.38 19.22
N SER A 116 7.95 -10.67 18.89
CA SER A 116 6.72 -11.38 19.27
C SER A 116 6.62 -11.66 20.77
N ALA A 117 7.75 -11.95 21.43
CA ALA A 117 7.81 -12.04 22.90
C ALA A 117 7.51 -10.68 23.56
N CYS A 118 8.03 -9.58 23.03
CA CYS A 118 7.73 -8.23 23.50
C CYS A 118 6.23 -7.92 23.43
N VAL A 119 5.58 -8.18 22.27
CA VAL A 119 4.14 -7.93 22.10
C VAL A 119 3.32 -8.80 23.05
N ALA A 120 3.69 -10.07 23.24
CA ALA A 120 3.03 -10.94 24.22
C ALA A 120 3.09 -10.34 25.64
N ARG A 121 4.27 -9.85 26.05
CA ARG A 121 4.45 -9.19 27.35
C ARG A 121 3.62 -7.92 27.48
N GLN A 122 3.67 -7.01 26.50
CA GLN A 122 2.89 -5.76 26.55
C GLN A 122 1.38 -6.04 26.68
N ASN A 123 0.88 -7.02 25.91
CA ASN A 123 -0.52 -7.43 26.01
C ASN A 123 -0.83 -8.08 27.36
N ALA A 124 0.08 -8.87 27.94
CA ALA A 124 -0.10 -9.43 29.28
C ALA A 124 -0.32 -8.32 30.33
N HIS A 125 0.51 -7.27 30.30
CA HIS A 125 0.36 -6.12 31.19
C HIS A 125 -0.95 -5.37 30.97
N TYR A 126 -1.28 -5.09 29.71
CA TYR A 126 -2.52 -4.38 29.39
C TYR A 126 -3.77 -5.15 29.82
N VAL A 127 -3.90 -6.41 29.40
CA VAL A 127 -5.08 -7.23 29.70
C VAL A 127 -5.20 -7.51 31.20
N ARG A 128 -4.08 -7.61 31.93
CA ARG A 128 -4.11 -7.75 33.38
C ARG A 128 -4.71 -6.53 34.08
N HIS A 129 -4.38 -5.33 33.59
CA HIS A 129 -4.85 -4.08 34.17
C HIS A 129 -6.29 -3.77 33.78
N THR A 130 -6.62 -3.93 32.50
CA THR A 130 -7.91 -3.48 31.93
C THR A 130 -8.96 -4.59 31.79
N ARG A 131 -8.54 -5.86 31.91
CA ARG A 131 -9.36 -7.06 31.59
C ARG A 131 -9.87 -7.09 30.16
N ARG A 132 -9.24 -6.35 29.24
CA ARG A 132 -9.60 -6.21 27.83
C ARG A 132 -8.34 -6.26 26.97
N LEU A 133 -8.47 -6.62 25.69
CA LEU A 133 -7.37 -6.43 24.73
C LEU A 133 -7.15 -4.92 24.47
N PRO A 134 -5.98 -4.50 23.97
CA PRO A 134 -5.81 -3.13 23.48
C PRO A 134 -6.60 -2.93 22.17
N ASP A 135 -7.07 -1.71 21.93
CA ASP A 135 -7.72 -1.34 20.68
C ASP A 135 -6.72 -1.30 19.52
N ARG A 136 -7.20 -1.06 18.28
CA ARG A 136 -6.36 -1.11 17.08
C ARG A 136 -5.22 -0.08 17.13
N GLU A 137 -5.47 1.12 17.65
CA GLU A 137 -4.48 2.20 17.73
C GLU A 137 -3.35 1.82 18.69
N LEU A 138 -3.70 1.50 19.93
CA LEU A 138 -2.72 1.09 20.95
C LEU A 138 -1.99 -0.19 20.56
N ARG A 139 -2.69 -1.17 19.95
CA ARG A 139 -2.04 -2.40 19.46
C ARG A 139 -1.05 -2.10 18.35
N GLY A 140 -1.39 -1.22 17.39
CA GLY A 140 -0.47 -0.76 16.36
C GLY A 140 0.79 -0.12 16.96
N PHE A 141 0.61 0.72 17.99
CA PHE A 141 1.72 1.32 18.73
C PHE A 141 2.59 0.28 19.45
N ILE A 142 1.97 -0.68 20.15
CA ILE A 142 2.67 -1.79 20.82
C ILE A 142 3.52 -2.57 19.81
N ASN A 143 2.94 -2.95 18.67
CA ASN A 143 3.63 -3.73 17.63
C ASN A 143 4.81 -2.95 17.07
N ALA A 144 4.57 -1.69 16.68
CA ALA A 144 5.58 -0.83 16.09
C ALA A 144 6.75 -0.57 17.05
N ARG A 145 6.47 -0.34 18.35
CA ARG A 145 7.51 -0.14 19.37
C ARG A 145 8.22 -1.44 19.76
N CYS A 146 7.55 -2.59 19.68
CA CYS A 146 8.19 -3.90 19.85
C CYS A 146 8.97 -4.35 18.60
N GLY A 147 8.84 -3.65 17.47
CA GLY A 147 9.53 -3.99 16.22
C GLY A 147 8.87 -5.09 15.40
N TRP A 148 7.62 -5.45 15.74
CA TRP A 148 6.83 -6.41 14.99
C TRP A 148 6.13 -5.69 13.83
N VAL A 149 6.48 -6.09 12.62
CA VAL A 149 5.84 -5.62 11.38
C VAL A 149 4.84 -6.66 10.91
N GLY A 150 3.60 -6.55 11.37
CA GLY A 150 2.51 -7.48 11.08
C GLY A 150 1.15 -6.93 11.53
N GLU A 151 0.09 -7.34 10.84
CA GLU A 151 -1.30 -7.08 11.24
C GLU A 151 -1.98 -8.36 11.76
N ASN A 152 -3.20 -8.22 12.30
CA ASN A 152 -4.13 -9.33 12.60
C ASN A 152 -3.57 -10.41 13.53
N HIS A 153 -3.40 -10.03 14.80
CA HIS A 153 -2.91 -10.92 15.83
C HIS A 153 -4.04 -11.79 16.38
N VAL A 154 -3.79 -13.09 16.48
CA VAL A 154 -4.51 -13.95 17.42
C VAL A 154 -3.85 -13.78 18.78
N ILE A 155 -4.58 -13.25 19.76
CA ILE A 155 -4.09 -13.01 21.12
C ILE A 155 -4.94 -13.82 22.10
N GLU A 156 -4.30 -14.58 22.97
CA GLU A 156 -4.95 -15.28 24.08
C GLU A 156 -4.24 -14.94 25.39
N ALA A 157 -5.01 -14.63 26.44
CA ALA A 157 -4.49 -14.30 27.76
C ALA A 157 -5.19 -15.14 28.84
N PHE A 158 -4.40 -15.68 29.77
CA PHE A 158 -4.85 -16.50 30.90
C PHE A 158 -4.26 -15.97 32.20
N PHE A 159 -4.98 -16.15 33.30
CA PHE A 159 -4.62 -15.66 34.62
C PHE A 159 -4.60 -16.81 35.62
N PHE A 160 -3.58 -16.83 36.47
CA PHE A 160 -3.48 -17.75 37.59
C PHE A 160 -3.48 -16.97 38.89
N GLU A 161 -4.36 -17.37 39.82
CA GLU A 161 -4.43 -16.80 41.15
C GLU A 161 -3.36 -17.39 42.07
N GLY A 162 -2.82 -16.57 42.97
CA GLY A 162 -1.81 -16.98 43.93
C GLY A 162 -0.39 -17.09 43.36
N THR A 163 0.51 -17.65 44.17
CA THR A 163 1.93 -17.81 43.85
C THR A 163 2.18 -19.20 43.25
N VAL A 164 1.72 -19.41 42.01
CA VAL A 164 2.05 -20.63 41.26
C VAL A 164 3.44 -20.49 40.65
N PRO A 165 4.36 -21.45 40.83
CA PRO A 165 5.67 -21.43 40.16
C PRO A 165 5.53 -21.36 38.63
N LEU A 166 6.35 -20.54 37.97
CA LEU A 166 6.23 -20.31 36.52
C LEU A 166 6.45 -21.59 35.70
N ASP A 167 7.36 -22.47 36.14
CA ASP A 167 7.59 -23.75 35.47
C ASP A 167 6.35 -24.65 35.50
N GLN A 168 5.61 -24.65 36.61
CA GLN A 168 4.35 -25.40 36.72
C GLN A 168 3.28 -24.82 35.81
N VAL A 169 3.16 -23.48 35.75
CA VAL A 169 2.25 -22.80 34.82
C VAL A 169 2.60 -23.16 33.37
N ALA A 170 3.88 -23.16 33.02
CA ALA A 170 4.33 -23.48 31.67
C ALA A 170 4.06 -24.94 31.29
N GLU A 171 4.24 -25.89 32.20
CA GLU A 171 3.87 -27.29 31.97
C GLU A 171 2.37 -27.45 31.71
N MET A 172 1.52 -26.80 32.52
CA MET A 172 0.06 -26.79 32.33
C MET A 172 -0.35 -26.18 30.99
N GLU A 173 0.37 -25.14 30.56
CA GLU A 173 0.08 -24.38 29.35
C GLU A 173 0.72 -24.97 28.09
N ALA A 174 1.69 -25.87 28.21
CA ALA A 174 2.34 -26.52 27.08
C ALA A 174 1.33 -27.26 26.18
N GLN A 175 0.35 -27.96 26.76
CA GLN A 175 -0.67 -28.68 25.99
C GLN A 175 -1.64 -27.74 25.25
N LYS A 176 -1.94 -26.58 25.82
CA LYS A 176 -2.85 -25.59 25.20
C LYS A 176 -2.21 -24.84 24.03
N SER A 177 -0.88 -24.75 24.01
CA SER A 177 -0.14 -24.13 22.92
C SER A 177 -0.39 -24.82 21.57
N GLU A 178 -0.56 -26.15 21.53
CA GLU A 178 -0.91 -26.86 20.29
C GLU A 178 -2.27 -26.42 19.73
N THR A 179 -3.28 -26.30 20.60
CA THR A 179 -4.61 -25.81 20.21
C THR A 179 -4.53 -24.37 19.70
N PHE A 180 -3.74 -23.53 20.37
CA PHE A 180 -3.49 -22.16 19.94
C PHE A 180 -2.83 -22.10 18.55
N PHE A 181 -1.79 -22.91 18.30
CA PHE A 181 -1.13 -22.94 16.98
C PHE A 181 -2.08 -23.43 15.89
N LYS A 182 -2.89 -24.47 16.15
CA LYS A 182 -3.90 -24.94 15.21
C LYS A 182 -4.92 -23.85 14.88
N LYS A 183 -5.41 -23.12 15.89
CA LYS A 183 -6.31 -21.97 15.70
C LYS A 183 -5.64 -20.87 14.88
N ALA A 184 -4.40 -20.50 15.20
CA ALA A 184 -3.65 -19.48 14.48
C ALA A 184 -3.39 -19.87 13.01
N ARG A 185 -3.08 -21.14 12.74
CA ARG A 185 -2.90 -21.72 11.39
C ARG A 185 -4.19 -21.77 10.60
N ASN A 186 -5.33 -22.02 11.25
CA ASN A 186 -6.62 -21.99 10.57
C ASN A 186 -7.03 -20.56 10.20
N ALA A 187 -6.65 -19.58 11.02
CA ALA A 187 -6.95 -18.17 10.79
C ALA A 187 -6.01 -17.50 9.78
N ASN A 188 -4.78 -18.01 9.62
CA ASN A 188 -3.72 -17.35 8.87
C ASN A 188 -3.04 -18.31 7.90
N ARG A 189 -2.82 -17.85 6.66
CA ARG A 189 -2.04 -18.56 5.65
C ARG A 189 -0.56 -18.19 5.74
N GLY A 190 0.31 -19.07 5.21
CA GLY A 190 1.75 -18.81 5.12
C GLY A 190 2.52 -18.95 6.43
N PRO A 191 3.76 -18.43 6.49
CA PRO A 191 4.56 -18.48 7.71
C PRO A 191 3.95 -17.69 8.86
N LEU A 192 4.19 -18.11 10.10
CA LEU A 192 3.68 -17.47 11.31
C LEU A 192 4.83 -16.95 12.17
N ASP A 193 4.66 -15.77 12.75
CA ASP A 193 5.42 -15.33 13.92
C ASP A 193 4.58 -15.54 15.17
N VAL A 194 5.15 -16.17 16.20
CA VAL A 194 4.49 -16.49 17.46
C VAL A 194 5.31 -16.01 18.65
N GLY A 195 4.62 -15.61 19.72
CA GLY A 195 5.23 -15.13 20.96
C GLY A 195 4.50 -15.68 22.19
N LEU A 196 5.26 -15.84 23.27
CA LEU A 196 4.75 -16.28 24.57
C LEU A 196 5.34 -15.37 25.64
N PHE A 197 4.51 -14.99 26.61
CA PHE A 197 4.93 -14.43 27.88
C PHE A 197 4.28 -15.22 29.01
N ILE A 198 5.09 -15.62 30.00
CA ILE A 198 4.64 -16.17 31.28
C ILE A 198 5.36 -15.39 32.37
N GLY A 199 4.63 -14.67 33.20
CA GLY A 199 5.28 -13.90 34.26
C GLY A 199 4.31 -13.24 35.24
N PRO A 200 4.84 -12.78 36.38
CA PRO A 200 4.05 -12.06 37.37
C PRO A 200 3.71 -10.65 36.85
N VAL A 201 2.44 -10.29 36.92
CA VAL A 201 1.93 -8.93 36.69
C VAL A 201 0.91 -8.59 37.78
N ASP A 202 1.18 -7.54 38.55
CA ASP A 202 0.32 -7.07 39.65
C ASP A 202 -0.13 -8.21 40.58
N GLY A 203 0.83 -9.04 41.01
CA GLY A 203 0.62 -10.14 41.95
C GLY A 203 -0.08 -11.39 41.40
N GLN A 204 -0.36 -11.46 40.09
CA GLN A 204 -0.90 -12.66 39.43
C GLN A 204 0.07 -13.16 38.37
N VAL A 205 0.11 -14.48 38.12
CA VAL A 205 0.83 -14.99 36.94
C VAL A 205 -0.07 -14.85 35.72
N VAL A 206 0.44 -14.19 34.69
CA VAL A 206 -0.25 -13.98 33.41
C VAL A 206 0.46 -14.78 32.34
N VAL A 207 -0.32 -15.48 31.54
CA VAL A 207 0.14 -16.16 30.34
C VAL A 207 -0.47 -15.46 29.15
N THR A 208 0.34 -15.00 28.21
CA THR A 208 -0.15 -14.40 26.97
C THR A 208 0.54 -15.03 25.78
N ARG A 209 -0.26 -15.48 24.81
CA ARG A 209 0.17 -16.01 23.52
C ARG A 209 -0.26 -15.07 22.42
N VAL A 210 0.62 -14.89 21.44
CA VAL A 210 0.36 -14.06 20.26
C VAL A 210 0.83 -14.81 19.02
N ALA A 211 0.06 -14.70 17.94
CA ALA A 211 0.42 -15.24 16.64
C ALA A 211 -0.08 -14.30 15.54
N ALA A 212 0.73 -14.08 14.51
CA ALA A 212 0.35 -13.28 13.35
C ALA A 212 0.98 -13.89 12.07
N PRO A 213 0.38 -13.66 10.89
CA PRO A 213 0.99 -14.03 9.63
C PRO A 213 2.28 -13.23 9.41
N ARG A 214 3.30 -13.92 8.89
CA ARG A 214 4.61 -13.35 8.58
C ARG A 214 4.70 -13.12 7.08
N ASN A 215 3.91 -12.17 6.57
CA ASN A 215 3.89 -11.83 5.15
C ASN A 215 5.14 -11.06 4.72
N ILE A 216 5.75 -10.33 5.64
CA ILE A 216 6.99 -9.57 5.44
C ILE A 216 8.02 -9.97 6.51
N THR A 217 9.30 -9.97 6.15
CA THR A 217 10.40 -9.97 7.12
C THR A 217 11.35 -8.84 6.84
N LEU A 218 11.65 -8.05 7.86
CA LEU A 218 12.71 -7.06 7.79
C LEU A 218 14.04 -7.65 8.26
N ALA A 219 15.12 -7.20 7.62
CA ALA A 219 16.47 -7.39 8.11
C ALA A 219 16.63 -6.66 9.46
N PRO A 220 17.29 -7.29 10.45
CA PRO A 220 17.50 -6.65 11.75
C PRO A 220 18.24 -5.32 11.64
N ARG A 221 17.67 -4.24 12.20
CA ARG A 221 18.30 -2.91 12.21
C ARG A 221 17.82 -2.07 13.40
N PRO A 222 18.61 -1.11 13.91
CA PRO A 222 18.19 -0.25 15.01
C PRO A 222 16.89 0.51 14.72
N MET A 223 16.09 0.75 15.76
CA MET A 223 14.82 1.51 15.70
C MET A 223 14.99 3.03 15.55
N SER A 224 16.18 3.49 15.20
CA SER A 224 16.45 4.86 14.80
C SER A 224 16.40 4.96 13.28
N ALA A 225 15.78 6.02 12.73
CA ALA A 225 15.77 6.23 11.28
C ALA A 225 17.19 6.27 10.70
N GLY A 226 18.15 6.86 11.42
CA GLY A 226 19.48 7.17 10.88
C GLY A 226 19.40 8.14 9.71
N ALA A 227 20.54 8.47 9.08
CA ALA A 227 20.55 9.48 8.00
C ALA A 227 19.74 9.08 6.75
N ARG A 228 19.66 7.77 6.43
CA ARG A 228 18.99 7.26 5.21
C ARG A 228 17.69 6.50 5.44
N GLY A 229 17.34 6.14 6.67
CA GLY A 229 16.07 5.44 6.92
C GLY A 229 15.93 4.08 6.21
N THR A 230 17.01 3.39 5.83
CA THR A 230 16.95 2.25 4.91
C THR A 230 16.24 1.00 5.46
N LEU A 231 15.07 0.66 4.95
CA LEU A 231 14.33 -0.56 5.30
C LEU A 231 14.61 -1.67 4.29
N GLU A 232 15.14 -2.80 4.74
CA GLU A 232 15.42 -3.97 3.90
C GLU A 232 14.58 -5.15 4.37
N GLY A 233 14.11 -5.95 3.43
CA GLY A 233 13.31 -7.11 3.78
C GLY A 233 12.95 -8.01 2.60
N ARG A 234 12.02 -8.92 2.87
CA ARG A 234 11.50 -9.88 1.92
C ARG A 234 10.02 -10.15 2.17
N VAL A 235 9.24 -10.28 1.10
CA VAL A 235 7.86 -10.77 1.10
C VAL A 235 7.85 -12.30 1.01
N HIS A 236 7.03 -12.95 1.83
CA HIS A 236 6.98 -14.42 1.91
C HIS A 236 5.90 -15.05 1.03
N ASP A 237 4.73 -14.42 0.91
CA ASP A 237 3.64 -14.92 0.07
C ASP A 237 3.76 -14.37 -1.36
N THR A 238 4.66 -14.97 -2.15
CA THR A 238 4.92 -14.53 -3.54
C THR A 238 3.87 -15.02 -4.54
N ASP A 239 2.97 -15.90 -4.10
CA ASP A 239 1.83 -16.34 -4.92
C ASP A 239 0.68 -15.34 -4.79
N ALA A 240 0.52 -14.73 -3.60
CA ALA A 240 -0.46 -13.68 -3.35
C ALA A 240 0.00 -12.28 -3.77
N TYR A 241 1.31 -11.98 -3.78
CA TYR A 241 1.84 -10.63 -4.01
C TYR A 241 2.95 -10.58 -5.06
N GLU A 242 3.05 -9.45 -5.77
CA GLU A 242 4.09 -9.20 -6.78
C GLU A 242 4.90 -7.93 -6.51
N PHE A 243 4.38 -7.05 -5.66
CA PHE A 243 5.01 -5.77 -5.35
C PHE A 243 4.83 -5.41 -3.88
N VAL A 244 5.72 -4.55 -3.40
CA VAL A 244 5.67 -3.95 -2.06
C VAL A 244 5.90 -2.45 -2.22
N HIS A 245 5.10 -1.66 -1.53
CA HIS A 245 5.23 -0.21 -1.38
C HIS A 245 5.55 0.11 0.07
N ALA A 246 6.22 1.24 0.30
CA ALA A 246 6.48 1.75 1.63
C ALA A 246 6.21 3.26 1.66
N ALA A 247 5.60 3.73 2.74
CA ALA A 247 5.41 5.15 3.01
C ALA A 247 5.84 5.47 4.44
N VAL A 248 6.16 6.73 4.68
CA VAL A 248 6.64 7.21 5.98
C VAL A 248 5.98 8.54 6.31
N THR A 249 5.62 8.76 7.58
CA THR A 249 5.15 10.08 8.04
C THR A 249 6.25 11.12 7.91
N ASP A 250 5.89 12.33 7.51
CA ASP A 250 6.79 13.47 7.39
C ASP A 250 6.21 14.63 8.22
N GLY A 251 6.68 14.77 9.46
CA GLY A 251 6.11 15.70 10.43
C GLY A 251 4.70 15.29 10.91
N ASP A 252 3.90 16.29 11.32
CA ASP A 252 2.65 16.03 12.03
C ASP A 252 1.52 15.51 11.12
N LEU A 253 1.46 15.97 9.86
CA LEU A 253 0.33 15.72 8.96
C LEU A 253 0.73 15.09 7.62
N GLN A 254 1.95 15.35 7.13
CA GLN A 254 2.36 14.85 5.82
C GLN A 254 2.83 13.39 5.92
N ALA A 255 2.87 12.76 4.75
CA ALA A 255 3.53 11.49 4.51
C ALA A 255 4.12 11.51 3.12
N ARG A 256 5.07 10.62 2.86
CA ARG A 256 5.68 10.46 1.55
C ARG A 256 5.95 8.99 1.25
N ASN A 257 5.97 8.66 -0.02
CA ASN A 257 6.47 7.38 -0.48
C ASN A 257 7.97 7.26 -0.19
N CYS A 258 8.41 6.09 0.26
CA CYS A 258 9.83 5.78 0.36
C CYS A 258 10.38 5.46 -1.04
N GLU A 259 11.61 5.87 -1.31
CA GLU A 259 12.28 5.56 -2.56
C GLU A 259 12.70 4.08 -2.57
N ARG A 260 12.25 3.32 -3.58
CA ARG A 260 12.65 1.91 -3.75
C ARG A 260 14.01 1.85 -4.43
N ASP A 261 14.93 1.05 -3.89
CA ASP A 261 16.20 0.73 -4.57
C ASP A 261 15.93 -0.19 -5.77
N PRO A 262 16.14 0.27 -7.02
CA PRO A 262 15.87 -0.52 -8.22
C PRO A 262 16.83 -1.72 -8.37
N ALA A 263 17.94 -1.75 -7.64
CA ALA A 263 18.87 -2.88 -7.65
C ALA A 263 18.34 -4.12 -6.90
N VAL A 264 17.32 -3.96 -6.04
CA VAL A 264 16.73 -5.06 -5.27
C VAL A 264 15.40 -5.51 -5.87
N ARG A 265 15.43 -6.69 -6.49
CA ARG A 265 14.26 -7.30 -7.13
C ARG A 265 13.36 -8.00 -6.10
N PHE A 266 12.04 -7.93 -6.36
CA PHE A 266 11.04 -8.71 -5.65
C PHE A 266 11.41 -10.22 -5.71
N PRO A 267 11.19 -11.00 -4.64
CA PRO A 267 10.46 -10.66 -3.40
C PRO A 267 11.29 -9.97 -2.32
N ALA A 268 12.58 -9.77 -2.55
CA ALA A 268 13.38 -8.89 -1.69
C ALA A 268 13.03 -7.42 -1.99
N PHE A 269 13.25 -6.56 -1.02
CA PHE A 269 13.10 -5.12 -1.21
C PHE A 269 14.10 -4.35 -0.36
N ARG A 270 14.39 -3.14 -0.82
CA ARG A 270 15.08 -2.11 -0.06
C ARG A 270 14.42 -0.77 -0.36
N PHE A 271 14.08 -0.04 0.69
CA PHE A 271 13.52 1.30 0.62
C PHE A 271 14.40 2.29 1.37
N HIS A 272 14.49 3.51 0.86
CA HIS A 272 15.10 4.66 1.52
C HIS A 272 13.99 5.58 2.01
N CYS A 273 13.65 5.46 3.30
CA CYS A 273 12.63 6.28 3.96
C CYS A 273 13.24 7.47 4.74
N GLY A 274 14.54 7.76 4.54
CA GLY A 274 15.29 8.77 5.32
C GLY A 274 14.66 10.15 5.31
N GLY A 275 14.89 10.91 6.38
CA GLY A 275 14.32 12.23 6.65
C GLY A 275 14.51 12.55 8.14
N THR A 276 14.45 13.83 8.51
CA THR A 276 14.60 14.28 9.92
C THR A 276 13.27 14.70 10.54
N ALA A 277 12.18 14.66 9.78
CA ALA A 277 10.89 15.08 10.28
C ALA A 277 10.31 13.99 11.19
N HIS A 278 10.13 14.37 12.44
CA HIS A 278 9.43 13.60 13.45
C HIS A 278 8.16 14.37 13.80
N ASP A 279 7.15 13.65 14.31
CA ASP A 279 6.06 14.32 15.01
C ASP A 279 6.59 15.02 16.28
N GLU A 280 5.74 15.82 16.93
CA GLU A 280 6.05 16.46 18.22
C GLU A 280 6.57 15.50 19.31
N GLN A 281 6.29 14.19 19.19
CA GLN A 281 6.69 13.16 20.14
C GLN A 281 7.99 12.46 19.73
N GLY A 282 8.65 12.93 18.65
CA GLY A 282 9.89 12.36 18.17
C GLY A 282 9.71 11.02 17.45
N ARG A 283 8.53 10.77 16.88
CA ARG A 283 8.14 9.51 16.22
C ARG A 283 8.02 9.70 14.72
N THR A 284 8.35 8.64 13.99
CA THR A 284 8.15 8.56 12.54
C THR A 284 7.63 7.17 12.22
N PHE A 285 6.36 7.06 11.82
CA PHE A 285 5.77 5.80 11.41
C PHE A 285 6.14 5.50 9.97
N PHE A 286 6.40 4.22 9.68
CA PHE A 286 6.45 3.71 8.32
C PHE A 286 5.43 2.60 8.16
N GLU A 287 4.91 2.44 6.95
CA GLU A 287 3.90 1.44 6.63
C GLU A 287 4.26 0.79 5.31
N PHE A 288 4.19 -0.55 5.26
CA PHE A 288 4.24 -1.27 3.99
C PHE A 288 2.83 -1.59 3.49
N ALA A 289 2.70 -1.65 2.17
CA ALA A 289 1.54 -2.18 1.48
C ALA A 289 1.99 -3.22 0.46
N LEU A 290 1.31 -4.37 0.39
CA LEU A 290 1.63 -5.46 -0.52
C LEU A 290 0.58 -5.55 -1.63
N SER A 291 0.98 -5.51 -2.89
CA SER A 291 0.04 -5.48 -4.03
C SER A 291 0.34 -6.57 -5.06
N ARG A 292 -0.67 -6.87 -5.89
CA ARG A 292 -0.54 -7.66 -7.12
C ARG A 292 -0.40 -6.70 -8.29
N ARG A 293 0.29 -7.12 -9.36
CA ARG A 293 0.51 -6.24 -10.52
C ARG A 293 -0.78 -5.85 -11.22
N ASP A 294 -1.70 -6.78 -11.31
CA ASP A 294 -2.99 -6.61 -11.99
C ASP A 294 -4.11 -6.22 -11.02
N SER A 295 -3.77 -5.91 -9.77
CA SER A 295 -4.72 -5.46 -8.75
C SER A 295 -4.33 -4.05 -8.33
N PRO A 296 -5.17 -3.03 -8.54
CA PRO A 296 -4.84 -1.66 -8.17
C PRO A 296 -4.81 -1.44 -6.65
N TRP A 297 -5.04 -2.48 -5.85
CA TRP A 297 -5.17 -2.40 -4.40
C TRP A 297 -4.10 -3.22 -3.71
N ALA A 298 -3.68 -2.71 -2.55
CA ALA A 298 -2.68 -3.35 -1.73
C ALA A 298 -3.30 -3.81 -0.41
N ASP A 299 -2.82 -4.93 0.10
CA ASP A 299 -2.97 -5.26 1.52
C ASP A 299 -2.10 -4.28 2.31
N HIS A 300 -2.75 -3.30 2.91
CA HIS A 300 -2.13 -2.25 3.72
C HIS A 300 -1.88 -2.70 5.17
N GLY A 301 -1.22 -1.85 5.95
CA GLY A 301 -1.27 -1.92 7.41
C GLY A 301 -0.06 -2.54 8.13
N TYR A 302 1.01 -2.89 7.42
CA TYR A 302 2.25 -3.36 8.05
C TYR A 302 3.03 -2.18 8.65
N LEU A 303 2.56 -1.70 9.81
CA LEU A 303 3.07 -0.52 10.50
C LEU A 303 4.34 -0.82 11.31
N GLY A 304 5.32 0.07 11.23
CA GLY A 304 6.47 0.15 12.13
C GLY A 304 6.78 1.58 12.54
N LEU A 305 7.69 1.76 13.49
CA LEU A 305 7.93 3.06 14.15
C LEU A 305 9.42 3.30 14.35
N PHE A 306 9.97 4.30 13.66
CA PHE A 306 11.23 4.92 14.09
C PHE A 306 10.97 5.84 15.29
N ALA A 307 11.82 5.74 16.31
CA ALA A 307 11.75 6.57 17.49
C ALA A 307 13.09 7.28 17.72
N SER A 308 13.02 8.58 18.01
CA SER A 308 14.19 9.39 18.41
C SER A 308 14.61 9.11 19.85
N ASP A 309 13.66 8.86 20.75
CA ASP A 309 13.89 8.42 22.12
C ASP A 309 13.27 7.04 22.36
N LEU A 310 14.11 6.00 22.40
CA LEU A 310 13.68 4.64 22.71
C LEU A 310 13.26 4.49 24.18
N ASN A 311 13.61 5.41 25.07
CA ASN A 311 13.16 5.35 26.47
C ASN A 311 11.78 5.98 26.67
N ASN A 312 11.20 6.62 25.65
CA ASN A 312 9.82 7.08 25.73
C ASN A 312 8.87 5.87 25.63
N LEU A 313 8.36 5.43 26.78
CA LEU A 313 7.43 4.31 26.91
C LEU A 313 5.96 4.74 26.82
N SER A 314 5.70 6.05 26.80
CA SER A 314 4.35 6.59 26.89
C SER A 314 3.60 6.43 25.58
N TYR A 315 2.31 6.16 25.67
CA TYR A 315 1.34 6.24 24.60
C TYR A 315 0.29 7.26 24.97
N THR A 316 -0.08 8.09 24.02
CA THR A 316 -1.26 8.96 24.08
C THR A 316 -1.96 8.83 22.75
N SER A 317 -3.25 8.53 22.78
CA SER A 317 -4.07 8.42 21.57
C SER A 317 -4.03 9.73 20.80
N THR A 318 -3.92 9.61 19.49
CA THR A 318 -3.99 10.74 18.56
C THR A 318 -5.38 11.36 18.58
N ALA A 319 -6.40 10.65 19.05
CA ALA A 319 -7.78 11.14 19.17
C ALA A 319 -7.87 12.41 20.05
N ALA A 320 -7.03 12.52 21.08
CA ALA A 320 -6.98 13.70 21.95
C ALA A 320 -6.49 14.97 21.22
N ARG A 321 -5.89 14.83 20.03
CA ARG A 321 -5.40 15.93 19.19
C ARG A 321 -6.34 16.24 18.02
N ILE A 322 -7.35 15.40 17.78
CA ILE A 322 -8.30 15.63 16.70
C ILE A 322 -9.28 16.73 17.14
N PRO A 323 -9.47 17.79 16.32
CA PRO A 323 -10.44 18.83 16.64
C PRO A 323 -11.84 18.25 16.90
N ALA A 324 -12.52 18.77 17.92
CA ALA A 324 -13.92 18.43 18.15
C ALA A 324 -14.78 19.09 17.07
N ALA A 325 -15.74 18.34 16.51
CA ALA A 325 -16.69 18.82 15.50
C ALA A 325 -18.13 18.72 16.05
N ASP A 326 -18.38 19.44 17.14
CA ASP A 326 -19.58 19.28 18.00
C ASP A 326 -20.90 19.65 17.31
N ASP A 327 -20.86 20.47 16.28
CA ASP A 327 -22.01 21.01 15.54
C ASP A 327 -22.47 20.11 14.37
N ALA A 328 -21.86 18.95 14.17
CA ALA A 328 -22.22 18.03 13.09
C ALA A 328 -23.38 17.09 13.47
N THR A 329 -24.42 17.08 12.62
CA THR A 329 -25.64 16.26 12.82
C THR A 329 -25.47 14.79 12.43
N ASP A 330 -24.47 14.47 11.61
CA ASP A 330 -24.15 13.12 11.16
C ASP A 330 -22.64 12.83 11.29
N GLU A 331 -22.27 11.55 11.41
CA GLU A 331 -20.88 11.10 11.60
C GLU A 331 -19.99 11.44 10.38
N PHE A 332 -20.51 11.37 9.16
CA PHE A 332 -19.73 11.68 7.96
C PHE A 332 -19.48 13.17 7.82
N ASP A 333 -20.49 14.00 8.10
CA ASP A 333 -20.31 15.44 8.18
C ASP A 333 -19.28 15.80 9.28
N ARG A 334 -19.31 15.09 10.42
CA ARG A 334 -18.33 15.26 11.51
C ARG A 334 -16.92 14.90 11.06
N LEU A 335 -16.72 13.72 10.48
CA LEU A 335 -15.42 13.25 10.02
C LEU A 335 -14.83 14.17 8.94
N SER A 336 -15.66 14.63 7.98
CA SER A 336 -15.23 15.55 6.94
C SER A 336 -14.87 16.93 7.50
N ARG A 337 -15.61 17.46 8.48
CA ARG A 337 -15.24 18.71 9.16
C ARG A 337 -13.91 18.57 9.91
N GLN A 338 -13.73 17.49 10.67
CA GLN A 338 -12.47 17.20 11.35
C GLN A 338 -11.29 17.17 10.37
N LEU A 339 -11.46 16.50 9.22
CA LEU A 339 -10.43 16.51 8.19
C LEU A 339 -10.15 17.92 7.66
N ASN A 340 -11.20 18.68 7.35
CA ASN A 340 -11.07 20.02 6.80
C ASN A 340 -10.47 21.02 7.80
N ASP A 341 -10.74 20.87 9.09
CA ASP A 341 -10.09 21.66 10.14
C ASP A 341 -8.59 21.37 10.18
N ILE A 342 -8.21 20.10 10.11
CA ILE A 342 -6.80 19.67 10.06
C ILE A 342 -6.15 20.20 8.77
N ARG A 343 -6.77 20.04 7.60
CA ARG A 343 -6.26 20.54 6.31
C ARG A 343 -6.10 22.06 6.32
N THR A 344 -7.08 22.79 6.85
CA THR A 344 -7.02 24.25 6.96
C THR A 344 -5.88 24.69 7.88
N SER A 345 -5.67 23.98 9.00
CA SER A 345 -4.53 24.25 9.90
C SER A 345 -3.17 24.03 9.22
N ALA A 346 -3.13 23.17 8.19
CA ALA A 346 -1.97 22.90 7.35
C ALA A 346 -1.86 23.81 6.11
N SER A 347 -2.72 24.83 5.99
CA SER A 347 -2.82 25.69 4.79
C SER A 347 -3.17 24.93 3.49
N MET A 348 -3.90 23.82 3.60
CA MET A 348 -4.42 23.07 2.46
C MET A 348 -5.88 23.46 2.18
N ASP A 349 -6.28 23.37 0.91
CA ASP A 349 -7.67 23.55 0.51
C ASP A 349 -8.59 22.51 1.21
N PRO A 350 -9.76 22.92 1.73
CA PRO A 350 -10.73 21.96 2.24
C PRO A 350 -11.29 21.09 1.12
N VAL A 351 -11.66 19.86 1.45
CA VAL A 351 -12.26 18.89 0.54
C VAL A 351 -13.78 18.89 0.66
N GLN A 352 -14.46 18.63 -0.45
CA GLN A 352 -15.92 18.57 -0.53
C GLN A 352 -16.43 17.14 -0.33
N ILE A 353 -17.54 16.96 0.37
CA ILE A 353 -18.22 15.66 0.39
C ILE A 353 -19.04 15.49 -0.90
N ALA A 354 -18.65 14.54 -1.74
CA ALA A 354 -19.41 14.11 -2.90
C ALA A 354 -20.62 13.26 -2.44
N ARG A 355 -21.75 13.91 -2.13
CA ARG A 355 -22.92 13.24 -1.53
C ARG A 355 -23.52 12.15 -2.42
N ARG A 356 -23.60 12.37 -3.73
CA ARG A 356 -24.11 11.35 -4.68
C ARG A 356 -23.20 10.13 -4.72
N GLN A 357 -21.89 10.36 -4.89
CA GLN A 357 -20.89 9.29 -4.85
C GLN A 357 -20.84 8.58 -3.49
N SER A 358 -21.02 9.29 -2.37
CA SER A 358 -21.17 8.68 -1.03
C SER A 358 -22.38 7.74 -0.98
N GLY A 359 -23.50 8.12 -1.61
CA GLY A 359 -24.67 7.26 -1.75
C GLY A 359 -24.39 5.98 -2.55
N THR A 360 -23.62 6.07 -3.63
CA THR A 360 -23.18 4.92 -4.43
C THR A 360 -22.20 4.05 -3.65
N LEU A 361 -21.19 4.65 -3.02
CA LEU A 361 -20.26 3.98 -2.12
C LEU A 361 -20.98 3.24 -1.00
N ASN A 362 -22.00 3.83 -0.38
CA ASN A 362 -22.78 3.21 0.68
C ASN A 362 -23.56 1.96 0.23
N ARG A 363 -23.92 1.88 -1.05
CA ARG A 363 -24.56 0.69 -1.63
C ARG A 363 -23.54 -0.38 -2.01
N LEU A 364 -22.37 0.01 -2.52
CA LEU A 364 -21.31 -0.91 -2.94
C LEU A 364 -20.49 -1.48 -1.76
N PHE A 365 -20.26 -0.70 -0.72
CA PHE A 365 -19.34 -1.05 0.35
C PHE A 365 -19.71 -2.34 1.11
N PRO A 366 -20.99 -2.63 1.43
CA PRO A 366 -21.35 -3.92 2.02
C PRO A 366 -20.95 -5.13 1.15
N HIS A 367 -21.08 -5.00 -0.17
CA HIS A 367 -20.67 -6.06 -1.10
C HIS A 367 -19.16 -6.26 -1.15
N LEU A 368 -18.40 -5.18 -1.06
CA LEU A 368 -16.94 -5.24 -0.94
C LEU A 368 -16.51 -5.96 0.35
N LEU A 369 -17.15 -5.64 1.49
CA LEU A 369 -16.87 -6.31 2.76
C LEU A 369 -17.19 -7.82 2.67
N ASP A 370 -18.32 -8.19 2.06
CA ASP A 370 -18.68 -9.59 1.85
C ASP A 370 -17.69 -10.33 0.93
N ALA A 371 -17.30 -9.71 -0.19
CA ALA A 371 -16.31 -10.27 -1.11
C ALA A 371 -14.96 -10.50 -0.41
N THR A 372 -14.50 -9.52 0.37
CA THR A 372 -13.26 -9.62 1.17
C THR A 372 -13.36 -10.78 2.18
N ARG A 373 -14.47 -10.88 2.92
CA ARG A 373 -14.70 -11.97 3.89
C ARG A 373 -14.70 -13.35 3.22
N ARG A 374 -15.26 -13.47 2.01
CA ARG A 374 -15.25 -14.71 1.22
C ARG A 374 -13.92 -15.00 0.52
N ASN A 375 -12.94 -14.10 0.61
CA ASN A 375 -11.70 -14.13 -0.17
C ASN A 375 -11.96 -14.21 -1.69
N ASP A 376 -13.00 -13.50 -2.16
CA ASP A 376 -13.39 -13.40 -3.57
C ASP A 376 -12.71 -12.19 -4.21
N ASN A 377 -11.44 -12.36 -4.59
CA ASN A 377 -10.59 -11.27 -5.05
C ASN A 377 -11.14 -10.58 -6.30
N ALA A 378 -11.73 -11.33 -7.25
CA ALA A 378 -12.28 -10.76 -8.48
C ALA A 378 -13.50 -9.88 -8.18
N ALA A 379 -14.39 -10.32 -7.28
CA ALA A 379 -15.52 -9.50 -6.86
C ALA A 379 -15.04 -8.26 -6.06
N ALA A 380 -14.06 -8.41 -5.16
CA ALA A 380 -13.48 -7.29 -4.43
C ALA A 380 -12.88 -6.26 -5.39
N GLU A 381 -12.10 -6.71 -6.39
CA GLU A 381 -11.52 -5.85 -7.43
C GLU A 381 -12.59 -5.09 -8.21
N LEU A 382 -13.66 -5.75 -8.63
CA LEU A 382 -14.79 -5.12 -9.32
C LEU A 382 -15.45 -4.04 -8.45
N TYR A 383 -15.72 -4.32 -7.18
CA TYR A 383 -16.36 -3.34 -6.29
C TYR A 383 -15.45 -2.17 -5.96
N ILE A 384 -14.15 -2.40 -5.76
CA ILE A 384 -13.21 -1.30 -5.55
C ILE A 384 -13.09 -0.44 -6.82
N GLY A 385 -12.98 -1.06 -7.99
CA GLY A 385 -13.00 -0.36 -9.28
C GLY A 385 -14.26 0.50 -9.45
N ALA A 386 -15.43 -0.04 -9.09
CA ALA A 386 -16.69 0.69 -9.10
C ALA A 386 -16.71 1.88 -8.13
N ILE A 387 -16.05 1.76 -6.97
CA ILE A 387 -15.93 2.81 -5.97
C ILE A 387 -15.00 3.93 -6.44
N ILE A 388 -13.79 3.59 -6.90
CA ILE A 388 -12.78 4.57 -7.29
C ILE A 388 -13.06 5.23 -8.64
N ALA A 389 -13.92 4.63 -9.47
CA ALA A 389 -14.38 5.24 -10.71
C ALA A 389 -15.03 6.60 -10.50
N GLY A 390 -15.76 6.82 -9.40
CA GLY A 390 -16.24 8.17 -9.05
C GLY A 390 -17.30 8.74 -10.02
N TRP A 391 -18.03 7.90 -10.76
CA TRP A 391 -19.00 8.32 -11.79
C TRP A 391 -20.10 9.28 -11.32
N ASP A 392 -20.37 9.36 -10.01
CA ASP A 392 -21.36 10.28 -9.42
C ASP A 392 -20.75 11.60 -8.91
N ILE A 393 -19.53 11.94 -9.33
CA ILE A 393 -18.90 13.24 -9.11
C ILE A 393 -19.12 14.10 -10.36
N ASP A 394 -19.77 15.25 -10.18
CA ASP A 394 -20.15 16.15 -11.28
C ASP A 394 -18.98 17.04 -11.77
N GLU A 395 -17.74 16.66 -11.45
CA GLU A 395 -16.51 17.36 -11.80
C GLU A 395 -15.47 16.40 -12.40
N PRO A 396 -14.60 16.86 -13.32
CA PRO A 396 -13.49 16.05 -13.82
C PRO A 396 -12.53 15.63 -12.71
N ILE A 397 -12.40 14.32 -12.50
CA ILE A 397 -11.43 13.73 -11.57
C ILE A 397 -10.27 13.12 -12.34
N LEU A 398 -9.08 13.21 -11.77
CA LEU A 398 -7.83 12.70 -12.34
C LEU A 398 -7.56 11.27 -11.91
N SER A 399 -7.82 10.97 -10.63
CA SER A 399 -7.64 9.66 -10.02
C SER A 399 -8.62 9.48 -8.85
N GLY A 400 -8.81 8.22 -8.44
CA GLY A 400 -9.58 7.85 -7.26
C GLY A 400 -8.84 6.82 -6.42
N ASP A 401 -8.92 6.98 -5.10
CA ASP A 401 -8.31 6.12 -4.08
C ASP A 401 -9.37 5.60 -3.13
N LEU A 402 -9.12 4.43 -2.52
CA LEU A 402 -9.98 3.87 -1.48
C LEU A 402 -9.17 3.58 -0.21
N LEU A 403 -9.62 4.13 0.90
CA LEU A 403 -9.18 3.74 2.23
C LEU A 403 -10.31 2.98 2.95
N MET A 404 -9.99 1.82 3.51
CA MET A 404 -10.89 1.07 4.39
C MET A 404 -10.32 1.03 5.80
N ARG A 405 -11.17 1.29 6.81
CA ARG A 405 -10.80 1.17 8.22
C ARG A 405 -11.88 0.43 8.99
N HIS A 406 -11.43 -0.46 9.87
CA HIS A 406 -12.30 -1.14 10.82
C HIS A 406 -11.98 -0.60 12.21
N SER A 407 -13.01 -0.21 12.93
CA SER A 407 -12.93 0.35 14.27
C SER A 407 -13.93 -0.36 15.19
N ALA A 408 -13.55 -0.46 16.46
CA ALA A 408 -14.35 -1.08 17.52
C ALA A 408 -15.32 -0.09 18.18
N HIS A 409 -15.61 1.03 17.51
CA HIS A 409 -16.40 2.13 18.04
C HIS A 409 -17.02 2.92 16.87
N ALA A 410 -18.04 3.72 17.16
CA ALA A 410 -18.64 4.66 16.20
C ALA A 410 -18.13 6.10 16.39
N ASP A 411 -17.04 6.29 17.16
CA ASP A 411 -16.47 7.61 17.41
C ASP A 411 -15.60 8.08 16.24
N ALA A 412 -16.08 9.09 15.51
CA ALA A 412 -15.39 9.69 14.37
C ALA A 412 -13.98 10.21 14.71
N SER A 413 -13.77 10.77 15.91
CA SER A 413 -12.49 11.34 16.32
C SER A 413 -11.43 10.25 16.47
N LYS A 414 -11.83 9.10 17.01
CA LYS A 414 -10.96 7.93 17.13
C LYS A 414 -10.70 7.26 15.78
N THR A 415 -11.69 7.28 14.89
CA THR A 415 -11.49 6.82 13.51
C THR A 415 -10.49 7.73 12.78
N MET A 416 -10.63 9.05 12.90
CA MET A 416 -9.67 10.02 12.37
C MET A 416 -8.28 9.81 12.96
N ALA A 417 -8.16 9.59 14.27
CA ALA A 417 -6.89 9.27 14.92
C ALA A 417 -6.16 8.08 14.26
N SER A 418 -6.91 7.01 13.95
CA SER A 418 -6.34 5.84 13.27
C SER A 418 -5.87 6.14 11.84
N LEU A 419 -6.57 7.03 11.12
CA LEU A 419 -6.14 7.52 9.80
C LEU A 419 -4.87 8.35 9.92
N MET A 420 -4.80 9.22 10.94
CA MET A 420 -3.65 10.08 11.19
C MET A 420 -2.39 9.32 11.58
N ILE A 421 -2.45 8.07 12.01
CA ILE A 421 -1.23 7.27 12.28
C ILE A 421 -0.70 6.58 11.02
N SER A 422 -1.57 6.31 10.03
CA SER A 422 -1.20 5.57 8.82
C SER A 422 -0.56 6.50 7.79
N PRO A 423 0.74 6.31 7.44
CA PRO A 423 1.36 7.02 6.33
C PRO A 423 0.57 6.91 5.03
N MET A 424 0.01 5.75 4.73
CA MET A 424 -0.77 5.53 3.50
C MET A 424 -2.09 6.32 3.50
N ALA A 425 -2.79 6.37 4.64
CA ALA A 425 -3.98 7.22 4.74
C ALA A 425 -3.63 8.70 4.60
N ARG A 426 -2.51 9.15 5.17
CA ARG A 426 -2.06 10.54 5.03
C ARG A 426 -1.72 10.91 3.59
N LEU A 427 -1.09 10.01 2.83
CA LEU A 427 -0.80 10.23 1.40
C LEU A 427 -2.07 10.55 0.61
N VAL A 428 -3.18 9.88 0.93
CA VAL A 428 -4.48 10.12 0.27
C VAL A 428 -5.16 11.37 0.84
N LEU A 429 -5.31 11.46 2.17
CA LEU A 429 -6.12 12.50 2.83
C LEU A 429 -5.49 13.90 2.80
N PHE A 430 -4.17 13.99 2.62
CA PHE A 430 -3.42 15.24 2.58
C PHE A 430 -2.72 15.47 1.23
N ASP A 431 -3.15 14.78 0.17
CA ASP A 431 -2.82 15.20 -1.20
C ASP A 431 -3.42 16.60 -1.44
N GLU A 432 -2.63 17.51 -1.99
CA GLU A 432 -3.05 18.87 -2.35
C GLU A 432 -4.07 18.89 -3.50
N ARG A 433 -4.08 17.82 -4.31
CA ARG A 433 -5.02 17.61 -5.41
C ARG A 433 -6.34 17.00 -4.95
N LEU A 434 -6.40 16.45 -3.72
CA LEU A 434 -7.63 15.90 -3.17
C LEU A 434 -8.69 17.00 -3.14
N SER A 435 -9.82 16.73 -3.78
CA SER A 435 -10.90 17.71 -3.95
C SER A 435 -12.22 17.20 -3.38
N HIS A 436 -12.46 15.91 -3.52
CA HIS A 436 -13.70 15.28 -3.11
C HIS A 436 -13.45 14.06 -2.23
N LEU A 437 -14.38 13.84 -1.31
CA LEU A 437 -14.49 12.62 -0.53
C LEU A 437 -15.85 11.97 -0.73
N ALA A 438 -15.86 10.66 -0.87
CA ALA A 438 -17.05 9.85 -0.65
C ALA A 438 -16.88 9.03 0.62
N LEU A 439 -17.92 9.00 1.45
CA LEU A 439 -17.89 8.29 2.74
C LEU A 439 -19.01 7.25 2.78
N ALA A 440 -18.70 6.07 3.32
CA ALA A 440 -19.70 5.06 3.66
C ALA A 440 -19.28 4.28 4.90
N SER A 441 -20.26 3.78 5.64
CA SER A 441 -20.00 2.95 6.80
C SER A 441 -21.01 1.83 6.91
N VAL A 442 -20.53 0.66 7.33
CA VAL A 442 -21.39 -0.40 7.85
C VAL A 442 -21.19 -0.43 9.36
N ARG A 443 -22.28 -0.24 10.11
CA ARG A 443 -22.27 -0.23 11.58
C ARG A 443 -22.89 -1.51 12.12
N GLY A 444 -22.16 -2.18 13.01
CA GLY A 444 -22.68 -3.22 13.89
C GLY A 444 -22.97 -2.65 15.28
N MET A 445 -23.33 -3.51 16.24
CA MET A 445 -23.60 -3.06 17.62
C MET A 445 -22.39 -2.38 18.28
N ASN A 446 -21.18 -2.90 18.04
CA ASN A 446 -19.93 -2.46 18.69
C ASN A 446 -18.76 -2.34 17.70
N ALA A 447 -19.03 -2.19 16.41
CA ALA A 447 -18.01 -2.11 15.38
C ALA A 447 -18.49 -1.24 14.22
N THR A 448 -17.56 -0.50 13.62
CA THR A 448 -17.83 0.28 12.41
C THR A 448 -16.73 0.01 11.40
N SER A 449 -17.15 -0.45 10.22
CA SER A 449 -16.31 -0.44 9.02
C SER A 449 -16.59 0.85 8.28
N LEU A 450 -15.55 1.61 7.95
CA LEU A 450 -15.60 2.86 7.21
C LEU A 450 -14.84 2.68 5.88
N ALA A 451 -15.45 3.13 4.79
CA ALA A 451 -14.81 3.34 3.51
C ALA A 451 -14.74 4.84 3.22
N ILE A 452 -13.57 5.28 2.75
CA ILE A 452 -13.30 6.64 2.30
C ILE A 452 -12.80 6.55 0.86
N GLY A 453 -13.61 6.99 -0.09
CA GLY A 453 -13.18 7.25 -1.46
C GLY A 453 -12.57 8.66 -1.53
N GLY A 454 -11.30 8.77 -1.90
CA GLY A 454 -10.64 10.06 -2.18
C GLY A 454 -10.56 10.30 -3.68
N TYR A 455 -10.87 11.51 -4.14
CA TYR A 455 -10.83 11.84 -5.57
C TYR A 455 -10.07 13.13 -5.82
N ASN A 456 -9.03 13.01 -6.63
CA ASN A 456 -8.17 14.11 -7.01
C ASN A 456 -8.79 14.87 -8.18
N ARG A 457 -8.89 16.21 -8.08
CA ARG A 457 -9.35 17.03 -9.20
C ARG A 457 -8.29 17.05 -10.29
N VAL A 458 -8.73 17.28 -11.53
CA VAL A 458 -7.81 17.73 -12.58
C VAL A 458 -7.29 19.14 -12.21
N PRO A 459 -5.98 19.33 -12.03
CA PRO A 459 -5.40 20.64 -11.81
C PRO A 459 -5.76 21.62 -12.93
N GLN A 460 -6.08 22.87 -12.57
CA GLN A 460 -6.37 23.94 -13.53
C GLN A 460 -5.06 24.50 -14.11
N LEU A 461 -4.44 23.72 -15.00
CA LEU A 461 -3.20 24.09 -15.70
C LEU A 461 -3.52 24.51 -17.13
N SER A 462 -2.83 25.53 -17.62
CA SER A 462 -2.81 25.90 -19.02
C SER A 462 -2.13 24.84 -19.88
N GLY A 463 -2.41 24.85 -21.19
CA GLY A 463 -1.74 24.00 -22.17
C GLY A 463 -0.21 24.11 -22.16
N GLN A 464 0.31 25.29 -21.79
CA GLN A 464 1.75 25.51 -21.62
C GLN A 464 2.29 24.81 -20.37
N GLU A 465 1.65 25.01 -19.21
CA GLU A 465 2.10 24.41 -17.94
C GLU A 465 2.08 22.87 -17.98
N VAL A 466 1.06 22.25 -18.57
CA VAL A 466 1.01 20.78 -18.71
C VAL A 466 2.13 20.24 -19.60
N VAL A 467 2.45 20.94 -20.69
CA VAL A 467 3.52 20.57 -21.62
C VAL A 467 4.89 20.75 -20.95
N GLU A 468 5.10 21.86 -20.25
CA GLU A 468 6.34 22.15 -19.52
C GLU A 468 6.62 21.09 -18.45
N ARG A 469 5.61 20.68 -17.66
CA ARG A 469 5.76 19.59 -16.68
C ARG A 469 6.09 18.26 -17.33
N ALA A 470 5.38 17.87 -18.40
CA ALA A 470 5.68 16.65 -19.12
C ALA A 470 7.12 16.65 -19.70
N LEU A 471 7.55 17.77 -20.29
CA LEU A 471 8.91 17.95 -20.78
C LEU A 471 9.94 17.90 -19.65
N HIS A 472 9.65 18.51 -18.49
CA HIS A 472 10.52 18.46 -17.33
C HIS A 472 10.79 17.01 -16.88
N THR A 473 9.74 16.20 -16.79
CA THR A 473 9.84 14.77 -16.42
C THR A 473 10.67 13.99 -17.44
N ILE A 474 10.40 14.17 -18.74
CA ILE A 474 11.15 13.50 -19.80
C ILE A 474 12.64 13.89 -19.78
N ASN A 475 12.92 15.19 -19.63
CA ASN A 475 14.27 15.71 -19.64
C ASN A 475 15.06 15.28 -18.38
N SER A 476 14.41 15.22 -17.22
CA SER A 476 15.01 14.72 -15.98
C SER A 476 15.42 13.25 -16.11
N ALA A 477 14.55 12.41 -16.68
CA ALA A 477 14.89 11.00 -16.94
C ALA A 477 16.05 10.84 -17.94
N ARG A 478 16.06 11.64 -19.02
CA ARG A 478 17.17 11.66 -19.99
C ARG A 478 18.47 12.09 -19.33
N GLN A 479 18.44 13.13 -18.49
CA GLN A 479 19.62 13.61 -17.76
C GLN A 479 20.16 12.57 -16.78
N ALA A 480 19.27 11.87 -16.06
CA ALA A 480 19.65 10.78 -15.16
C ALA A 480 20.33 9.61 -15.91
N ALA A 481 19.96 9.38 -17.17
CA ALA A 481 20.62 8.42 -18.06
C ALA A 481 21.89 8.97 -18.75
N GLY A 482 22.32 10.20 -18.44
CA GLY A 482 23.52 10.82 -19.02
C GLY A 482 23.32 11.44 -20.42
N ASN A 483 22.06 11.61 -20.85
CA ASN A 483 21.71 12.17 -22.15
C ASN A 483 21.30 13.65 -22.06
N ARG A 484 21.35 14.36 -23.20
CA ARG A 484 20.92 15.76 -23.29
C ARG A 484 19.39 15.87 -23.22
N PRO A 485 18.82 16.99 -22.75
CA PRO A 485 17.39 17.28 -22.90
C PRO A 485 16.92 17.18 -24.36
N ILE A 486 15.60 17.05 -24.55
CA ILE A 486 14.95 17.14 -25.86
C ILE A 486 15.29 18.49 -26.49
N PHE A 487 15.67 18.46 -27.77
CA PHE A 487 15.76 19.66 -28.59
C PHE A 487 14.37 20.04 -29.05
N ASP A 488 13.93 21.23 -28.67
CA ASP A 488 12.66 21.79 -29.11
C ASP A 488 12.65 21.91 -30.65
N SER A 489 11.56 21.46 -31.26
CA SER A 489 11.29 21.58 -32.69
C SER A 489 10.75 22.96 -33.08
N GLU A 490 10.71 23.89 -32.12
CA GLU A 490 10.24 25.28 -32.14
C GLU A 490 8.80 25.40 -32.64
N ASN A 491 8.61 25.40 -33.96
CA ASN A 491 7.31 25.61 -34.60
C ASN A 491 6.30 24.52 -34.22
N TYR A 492 6.71 23.25 -34.13
CA TYR A 492 5.77 22.19 -33.77
C TYR A 492 5.47 22.15 -32.28
N GLN A 493 6.40 22.57 -31.42
CA GLN A 493 6.15 22.65 -29.98
C GLN A 493 5.19 23.78 -29.63
N GLN A 494 5.28 24.92 -30.34
CA GLN A 494 4.27 25.96 -30.23
C GLN A 494 2.88 25.45 -30.67
N ALA A 495 2.81 24.72 -31.78
CA ALA A 495 1.57 24.10 -32.24
C ALA A 495 1.03 23.06 -31.24
N ALA A 496 1.91 22.24 -30.66
CA ALA A 496 1.56 21.25 -29.64
C ALA A 496 1.01 21.91 -28.38
N THR A 497 1.58 23.02 -27.93
CA THR A 497 1.07 23.79 -26.78
C THR A 497 -0.34 24.33 -27.04
N LEU A 498 -0.59 24.87 -28.23
CA LEU A 498 -1.93 25.33 -28.63
C LEU A 498 -2.93 24.17 -28.72
N LEU A 499 -2.50 23.01 -29.21
CA LEU A 499 -3.34 21.82 -29.29
C LEU A 499 -3.60 21.19 -27.91
N SER A 500 -2.63 21.23 -27.00
CA SER A 500 -2.81 20.88 -25.59
C SER A 500 -3.92 21.71 -24.95
N GLN A 501 -3.90 23.03 -25.15
CA GLN A 501 -5.00 23.89 -24.69
C GLN A 501 -6.32 23.54 -25.38
N ALA A 502 -6.31 23.24 -26.68
CA ALA A 502 -7.53 22.84 -27.39
C ALA A 502 -8.11 21.50 -26.88
N ILE A 503 -7.28 20.59 -26.38
CA ILE A 503 -7.74 19.35 -25.72
C ILE A 503 -8.38 19.68 -24.37
N ILE A 504 -7.71 20.51 -23.55
CA ILE A 504 -8.23 20.97 -22.24
C ILE A 504 -9.59 21.65 -22.40
N ASP A 505 -9.74 22.48 -23.44
CA ASP A 505 -10.98 23.20 -23.75
C ASP A 505 -12.08 22.30 -24.36
N GLY A 506 -11.82 21.00 -24.58
CA GLY A 506 -12.75 20.08 -25.23
C GLY A 506 -12.99 20.36 -26.73
N LYS A 507 -12.12 21.14 -27.38
CA LYS A 507 -12.23 21.54 -28.79
C LYS A 507 -11.66 20.51 -29.76
N THR A 508 -10.84 19.58 -29.29
CA THR A 508 -10.25 18.48 -30.07
C THR A 508 -9.89 17.30 -29.19
N THR A 509 -9.68 16.12 -29.78
CA THR A 509 -9.21 14.93 -29.04
C THR A 509 -7.69 14.78 -29.14
N PRO A 510 -7.03 14.04 -28.22
CA PRO A 510 -5.61 13.72 -28.31
C PRO A 510 -5.22 13.10 -29.66
N GLN A 511 -6.06 12.21 -30.20
CA GLN A 511 -5.86 11.61 -31.51
C GLN A 511 -5.85 12.67 -32.62
N GLN A 512 -6.88 13.50 -32.71
CA GLN A 512 -6.98 14.55 -33.73
C GLN A 512 -5.83 15.57 -33.64
N ALA A 513 -5.43 15.92 -32.41
CA ALA A 513 -4.29 16.80 -32.17
C ALA A 513 -2.98 16.17 -32.68
N SER A 514 -2.74 14.89 -32.34
CA SER A 514 -1.55 14.17 -32.78
C SER A 514 -1.49 14.03 -34.30
N GLU A 515 -2.59 13.67 -34.97
CA GLU A 515 -2.68 13.57 -36.43
C GLU A 515 -2.35 14.89 -37.12
N ARG A 516 -2.78 16.03 -36.56
CA ARG A 516 -2.45 17.37 -37.09
C ARG A 516 -0.95 17.65 -37.02
N VAL A 517 -0.31 17.38 -35.89
CA VAL A 517 1.14 17.60 -35.72
C VAL A 517 1.95 16.64 -36.59
N VAL A 518 1.60 15.34 -36.57
CA VAL A 518 2.24 14.31 -37.39
C VAL A 518 2.17 14.66 -38.88
N LYS A 519 1.00 15.06 -39.38
CA LYS A 519 0.84 15.47 -40.77
C LYS A 519 1.70 16.70 -41.12
N ALA A 520 1.77 17.68 -40.23
CA ALA A 520 2.61 18.86 -40.42
C ALA A 520 4.12 18.51 -40.41
N MET A 521 4.54 17.61 -39.54
CA MET A 521 5.92 17.13 -39.48
C MET A 521 6.31 16.34 -40.73
N VAL A 522 5.49 15.38 -41.17
CA VAL A 522 5.73 14.58 -42.39
C VAL A 522 5.86 15.49 -43.62
N ASN A 523 4.96 16.46 -43.79
CA ASN A 523 4.96 17.34 -44.96
C ASN A 523 6.18 18.27 -45.04
N ASN A 524 6.75 18.65 -43.89
CA ASN A 524 7.81 19.67 -43.82
C ASN A 524 9.21 19.06 -43.64
N LEU A 525 9.33 17.89 -43.02
CA LEU A 525 10.62 17.25 -42.71
C LEU A 525 11.02 16.17 -43.72
N ASP A 526 10.14 15.81 -44.66
CA ASP A 526 10.33 14.72 -45.63
C ASP A 526 10.83 13.42 -44.97
N SER A 527 10.23 13.09 -43.83
CA SER A 527 10.64 11.99 -42.95
C SER A 527 9.44 11.32 -42.32
N SER A 528 9.57 10.03 -42.01
CA SER A 528 8.53 9.32 -41.25
C SER A 528 8.55 9.77 -39.80
N VAL A 529 7.37 9.96 -39.22
CA VAL A 529 7.20 10.38 -37.82
C VAL A 529 6.76 9.18 -36.99
N ARG A 530 7.44 8.97 -35.87
CA ARG A 530 7.03 8.02 -34.82
C ARG A 530 6.45 8.80 -33.65
N TYR A 531 5.50 8.20 -32.95
CA TYR A 531 4.99 8.76 -31.72
C TYR A 531 4.68 7.70 -30.69
N TRP A 532 4.73 8.11 -29.43
CA TRP A 532 4.32 7.35 -28.26
C TRP A 532 3.17 8.09 -27.59
N THR A 533 2.13 7.37 -27.19
CA THR A 533 1.05 7.91 -26.35
C THR A 533 1.14 7.25 -24.98
N LEU A 534 1.41 8.07 -23.96
CA LEU A 534 1.52 7.65 -22.58
C LEU A 534 0.29 8.15 -21.80
N THR A 535 -0.13 7.36 -20.83
CA THR A 535 -1.27 7.59 -19.94
C THR A 535 -0.70 7.74 -18.54
N THR A 536 -1.03 8.81 -17.83
CA THR A 536 -0.62 9.02 -16.45
C THR A 536 -1.60 9.93 -15.69
N ASP A 537 -1.72 9.72 -14.39
CA ASP A 537 -2.39 10.61 -13.43
C ASP A 537 -1.41 11.60 -12.76
N ASP A 538 -0.13 11.49 -13.08
CA ASP A 538 0.90 12.41 -12.58
C ASP A 538 1.91 12.76 -13.70
N LEU A 539 1.91 14.05 -14.08
CA LEU A 539 2.85 14.58 -15.06
C LEU A 539 4.29 14.60 -14.56
N ASP A 540 4.53 14.48 -13.25
CA ASP A 540 5.86 14.45 -12.65
C ASP A 540 6.39 13.02 -12.48
N ALA A 541 5.55 12.01 -12.67
CA ALA A 541 5.88 10.61 -12.45
C ALA A 541 5.18 9.68 -13.45
N PHE A 542 5.75 9.52 -14.65
CA PHE A 542 5.26 8.56 -15.64
C PHE A 542 6.38 7.76 -16.32
N PRO A 543 6.13 6.50 -16.72
CA PRO A 543 7.13 5.69 -17.39
C PRO A 543 7.44 6.24 -18.79
N ILE A 544 8.70 6.52 -19.05
CA ILE A 544 9.17 7.01 -20.35
C ILE A 544 9.81 5.85 -21.11
N PRO A 545 9.45 5.63 -22.39
CA PRO A 545 10.04 4.59 -23.22
C PRO A 545 11.58 4.67 -23.26
N GLU A 546 12.25 3.51 -23.21
CA GLU A 546 13.72 3.43 -23.15
C GLU A 546 14.39 4.05 -24.38
N ASP A 547 13.77 3.98 -25.57
CA ASP A 547 14.26 4.62 -26.79
C ASP A 547 14.30 6.16 -26.67
N ILE A 548 13.31 6.74 -25.98
CA ILE A 548 13.27 8.17 -25.65
C ILE A 548 14.30 8.54 -24.60
N VAL A 549 14.54 7.70 -23.58
CA VAL A 549 15.50 8.01 -22.52
C VAL A 549 16.96 7.89 -23.00
N THR A 550 17.25 6.85 -23.79
CA THR A 550 18.62 6.46 -24.16
C THR A 550 19.17 7.13 -25.42
N ALA A 551 18.31 7.76 -26.24
CA ALA A 551 18.75 8.48 -27.42
C ALA A 551 19.74 9.60 -27.07
N ARG A 552 20.90 9.61 -27.73
CA ARG A 552 21.96 10.61 -27.54
C ARG A 552 21.51 12.00 -27.98
N LEU A 553 20.77 12.06 -29.09
CA LEU A 553 20.14 13.27 -29.61
C LEU A 553 18.67 12.95 -29.93
N LEU A 554 17.76 13.79 -29.43
CA LEU A 554 16.33 13.66 -29.70
C LEU A 554 15.75 15.05 -29.96
N ARG A 555 15.28 15.30 -31.18
CA ARG A 555 14.36 16.40 -31.47
C ARG A 555 12.94 15.84 -31.45
N ALA A 556 12.12 16.32 -30.53
CA ALA A 556 10.78 15.82 -30.33
C ALA A 556 9.81 16.96 -30.02
N THR A 557 8.54 16.69 -30.26
CA THR A 557 7.41 17.55 -29.94
C THR A 557 6.54 16.82 -28.94
N VAL A 558 6.13 17.50 -27.86
CA VAL A 558 5.31 16.91 -26.80
C VAL A 558 3.97 17.62 -26.70
N ILE A 559 2.89 16.86 -26.81
CA ILE A 559 1.54 17.25 -26.39
C ILE A 559 1.30 16.62 -25.03
N ALA A 560 0.82 17.39 -24.06
CA ALA A 560 0.30 16.88 -22.81
C ALA A 560 -1.04 17.55 -22.53
N ALA A 561 -2.07 16.78 -22.15
CA ALA A 561 -3.35 17.34 -21.71
C ALA A 561 -4.15 16.28 -20.93
N PRO A 562 -4.91 16.67 -19.90
CA PRO A 562 -5.94 15.80 -19.33
C PRO A 562 -7.02 15.56 -20.39
N TYR A 563 -7.47 14.32 -20.52
CA TYR A 563 -8.53 13.95 -21.44
C TYR A 563 -9.37 12.82 -20.84
N GLN A 564 -10.67 13.07 -20.71
CA GLN A 564 -11.65 12.05 -20.36
C GLN A 564 -12.24 11.46 -21.64
N HIS A 565 -11.96 10.18 -21.90
CA HIS A 565 -12.71 9.45 -22.92
C HIS A 565 -14.16 9.29 -22.45
N PRO A 566 -15.18 9.25 -23.34
CA PRO A 566 -16.56 9.02 -22.94
C PRO A 566 -16.79 7.75 -22.12
N ASP A 567 -15.94 6.73 -22.33
CA ASP A 567 -15.99 5.46 -21.60
C ASP A 567 -15.07 5.44 -20.35
N ASP A 568 -14.25 6.47 -20.14
CA ASP A 568 -13.35 6.56 -18.99
C ASP A 568 -13.98 7.37 -17.86
N ALA A 569 -13.90 6.84 -16.64
CA ALA A 569 -14.37 7.55 -15.44
C ALA A 569 -13.51 8.77 -15.09
N TRP A 570 -12.25 8.77 -15.55
CA TRP A 570 -11.24 9.77 -15.18
C TRP A 570 -10.74 10.57 -16.38
N SER A 571 -10.38 11.81 -16.10
CA SER A 571 -9.62 12.71 -16.96
C SER A 571 -8.12 12.48 -16.80
N ILE A 572 -7.59 11.48 -17.49
CA ILE A 572 -6.17 11.10 -17.39
C ILE A 572 -5.31 11.97 -18.31
N TYR A 573 -4.09 12.31 -17.88
CA TYR A 573 -3.13 12.96 -18.75
C TYR A 573 -2.68 12.04 -19.89
N ARG A 574 -2.80 12.56 -21.10
CA ARG A 574 -2.26 11.94 -22.31
C ARG A 574 -1.01 12.69 -22.72
N VAL A 575 0.13 12.04 -22.61
CA VAL A 575 1.43 12.59 -23.01
C VAL A 575 1.82 11.94 -24.34
N ILE A 576 1.82 12.72 -25.41
CA ILE A 576 2.13 12.28 -26.77
C ILE A 576 3.50 12.83 -27.16
N ILE A 577 4.48 11.94 -27.31
CA ILE A 577 5.85 12.28 -27.69
C ILE A 577 6.02 11.93 -29.17
N MET A 578 6.28 12.92 -30.02
CA MET A 578 6.40 12.77 -31.48
C MET A 578 7.79 13.17 -31.95
N TYR A 579 8.40 12.36 -32.82
CA TYR A 579 9.72 12.65 -33.38
C TYR A 579 9.86 12.10 -34.80
N ALA A 580 10.65 12.76 -35.64
CA ALA A 580 11.00 12.24 -36.96
C ALA A 580 12.07 11.15 -36.83
N THR A 581 11.99 10.07 -37.63
CA THR A 581 12.87 8.89 -37.48
C THR A 581 14.34 9.19 -37.74
N ASN A 582 14.65 10.22 -38.52
CA ASN A 582 16.00 10.72 -38.77
C ASN A 582 16.52 11.70 -37.69
N GLU A 583 15.69 12.07 -36.70
CA GLU A 583 16.00 13.03 -35.63
C GLU A 583 16.21 12.39 -34.25
N ILE A 584 16.25 11.06 -34.20
CA ILE A 584 16.68 10.27 -33.04
C ILE A 584 18.02 9.59 -33.37
N ARG A 585 19.04 9.74 -32.51
CA ARG A 585 20.38 9.16 -32.71
C ARG A 585 20.93 8.48 -31.48
#